data_AF-A0AAW2VFZ9-F1
#
_entry.id   AF-A0AAW2VFZ9-F1
#
_cell.length_a   1.000
_cell.length_b   1.000
_cell.length_c   1.000
_cell.angle_alpha   90.00
_cell.angle_beta   90.00
_cell.angle_gamma   90.00
#
_symmetry.space_group_name_H-M   'P 1'
#
loop_
_entity.id
_entity.type
_entity.pdbx_description
1 polymer ?
#
loop_
_entity_poly.entity_id
_entity_poly.type
_entity_poly.pdbx_seq_one_letter_code
_entity_poly.pdbx_strand_id
1 'polypeptide(L)'
;MKGLWQGDPLSPSLFVLASEYLSRNLNLLMLADCLLMYKGIQDVLHLAYTDDVLIFTNSKETSLETIMNFLHDFGNAWGQSINVANNSFIISPQAPLLIKRRIKWSMGFVLKPLPFRYLRVLIYVGRRKNEYFDPLIEAMVNRIGEWEKKFLPYGGRLQMIKSVLLAMPAHLLAVMKVRKGVLDRIDRMLSKFFWGLLVQLNGCTGFLATP
;
A
#
# COMPACT_ATOMS: atom_id res chain seq x y z
N MET A 1 1.78 19.37 -15.81
CA MET A 1 0.44 19.94 -15.62
C MET A 1 0.46 20.81 -14.37
N LYS A 2 0.43 22.14 -14.55
CA LYS A 2 0.20 23.06 -13.43
C LYS A 2 -1.26 22.91 -12.98
N GLY A 3 -1.43 22.51 -11.72
CA GLY A 3 -2.67 22.31 -10.96
C GLY A 3 -3.98 22.42 -11.72
N LEU A 4 -4.58 21.27 -12.06
CA LEU A 4 -6.01 21.19 -12.35
C LEU A 4 -6.78 21.54 -11.06
N TRP A 5 -7.79 22.39 -11.17
CA TRP A 5 -8.58 22.81 -10.02
C TRP A 5 -9.29 21.60 -9.42
N GLN A 6 -9.17 21.45 -8.10
CA GLN A 6 -9.75 20.34 -7.36
C GLN A 6 -11.28 20.50 -7.38
N GLY A 7 -11.96 19.82 -8.30
CA GLY A 7 -13.41 19.94 -8.51
C GLY A 7 -13.87 19.94 -9.97
N ASP A 8 -12.96 20.06 -10.93
CA ASP A 8 -13.34 20.03 -12.36
C ASP A 8 -13.77 18.61 -12.80
N PRO A 9 -14.96 18.45 -13.42
CA PRO A 9 -15.44 17.13 -13.86
C PRO A 9 -14.58 16.50 -14.97
N LEU A 10 -13.70 17.28 -15.61
CA LEU A 10 -12.79 16.83 -16.67
C LEU A 10 -11.41 16.39 -16.16
N SER A 11 -11.03 16.81 -14.95
CA SER A 11 -9.74 16.48 -14.34
C SER A 11 -9.51 14.96 -14.19
N PRO A 12 -10.50 14.16 -13.74
CA PRO A 12 -10.34 12.71 -13.66
C PRO A 12 -10.07 12.06 -15.02
N SER A 13 -10.72 12.52 -16.09
CA SER A 13 -10.56 11.99 -17.43
C SER A 13 -9.16 12.24 -17.99
N LEU A 14 -8.62 13.45 -17.78
CA LEU A 14 -7.25 13.80 -18.18
C LEU A 14 -6.21 12.97 -17.44
N PHE A 15 -6.43 12.74 -16.14
CA PHE A 15 -5.55 11.89 -15.35
C PHE A 15 -5.54 10.44 -15.87
N VAL A 16 -6.72 9.89 -16.20
CA VAL A 16 -6.83 8.54 -16.78
C VAL A 16 -6.08 8.46 -18.12
N LEU A 17 -6.23 9.45 -18.99
CA LEU A 17 -5.52 9.49 -20.28
C LEU A 17 -4.00 9.60 -20.11
N ALA A 18 -3.53 10.43 -19.19
CA ALA A 18 -2.10 10.56 -18.89
C ALA A 18 -1.53 9.25 -18.33
N SER A 19 -2.26 8.60 -17.41
CA SER A 19 -1.91 7.29 -16.86
C SER A 19 -1.90 6.19 -17.92
N GLU A 20 -2.87 6.22 -18.85
CA GLU A 20 -2.93 5.28 -19.97
C GLU A 20 -1.76 5.48 -20.93
N TYR A 21 -1.41 6.73 -21.26
CA TYR A 21 -0.24 7.03 -22.08
C TYR A 21 1.04 6.53 -21.42
N LEU A 22 1.23 6.80 -20.12
CA LEU A 22 2.38 6.29 -19.36
C LEU A 22 2.43 4.75 -19.40
N SER A 23 1.28 4.11 -19.18
CA SER A 23 1.16 2.64 -19.18
C SER A 23 1.53 2.03 -20.52
N ARG A 24 1.03 2.60 -21.63
CA ARG A 24 1.30 2.11 -22.99
C ARG A 24 2.77 2.26 -23.35
N ASN A 25 3.39 3.40 -23.03
CA ASN A 25 4.80 3.62 -23.34
C ASN A 25 5.74 2.74 -22.51
N LEU A 26 5.45 2.54 -21.22
CA LEU A 26 6.21 1.59 -20.39
C LEU A 26 6.14 0.17 -20.97
N ASN A 27 4.95 -0.26 -21.40
CA ASN A 27 4.79 -1.57 -22.05
C ASN A 27 5.58 -1.67 -23.35
N LEU A 28 5.62 -0.63 -24.18
CA LEU A 28 6.39 -0.60 -25.42
C LEU A 28 7.91 -0.67 -25.17
N LEU A 29 8.43 0.10 -24.22
CA LEU A 29 9.84 0.04 -23.83
C LEU A 29 10.25 -1.35 -23.33
N MET A 30 9.35 -2.02 -22.61
CA MET A 30 9.62 -3.36 -22.07
C MET A 30 9.58 -4.46 -23.13
N LEU A 31 8.70 -4.34 -24.13
CA LEU A 31 8.66 -5.24 -25.30
C LEU A 31 9.89 -5.07 -26.18
N ALA A 32 10.32 -3.82 -26.39
CA ALA A 32 11.48 -3.53 -27.23
C ALA A 32 12.79 -3.97 -26.58
N ASP A 33 12.93 -3.80 -25.26
CA ASP A 33 14.22 -3.94 -24.63
C ASP A 33 14.44 -5.30 -23.94
N CYS A 34 13.42 -6.14 -23.65
CA CYS A 34 13.53 -7.43 -22.89
C CYS A 34 14.26 -7.37 -21.52
N LEU A 35 14.93 -6.26 -21.20
CA LEU A 35 15.86 -6.09 -20.11
C LEU A 35 15.15 -5.80 -18.79
N LEU A 36 13.88 -5.43 -18.86
CA LEU A 36 13.05 -4.92 -17.78
C LEU A 36 12.17 -5.98 -17.10
N MET A 37 12.10 -7.19 -17.63
CA MET A 37 11.31 -8.26 -17.02
C MET A 37 11.92 -8.68 -15.67
N TYR A 38 11.17 -8.43 -14.59
CA TYR A 38 11.48 -9.02 -13.29
C TYR A 38 11.17 -10.52 -13.35
N LYS A 39 12.15 -11.38 -13.00
CA LYS A 39 11.97 -12.84 -13.03
C LYS A 39 10.74 -13.26 -12.22
N GLY A 40 9.71 -13.77 -12.90
CA GLY A 40 8.49 -14.32 -12.29
C GLY A 40 7.25 -13.43 -12.36
N ILE A 41 7.34 -12.20 -12.87
CA ILE A 41 6.18 -11.34 -13.14
C ILE A 41 6.17 -11.06 -14.64
N GLN A 42 5.34 -11.78 -15.39
CA GLN A 42 5.23 -11.61 -16.84
C GLN A 42 4.21 -10.54 -17.25
N ASP A 43 3.23 -10.23 -16.38
CA ASP A 43 2.05 -9.45 -16.81
C ASP A 43 1.87 -8.09 -16.12
N VAL A 44 2.51 -7.83 -14.97
CA VAL A 44 2.34 -6.57 -14.22
C VAL A 44 3.66 -5.81 -14.12
N LEU A 45 3.75 -4.73 -14.91
CA LEU A 45 4.97 -3.96 -15.12
C LEU A 45 5.03 -2.69 -14.27
N HIS A 46 3.86 -2.12 -13.97
CA HIS A 46 3.70 -0.97 -13.09
C HIS A 46 2.33 -1.01 -12.42
N LEU A 47 2.24 -0.35 -11.27
CA LEU A 47 1.01 -0.07 -10.54
C LEU A 47 0.91 1.44 -10.41
N ALA A 48 -0.07 2.04 -11.09
CA ALA A 48 -0.33 3.47 -11.01
C ALA A 48 -1.67 3.70 -10.32
N TYR A 49 -1.67 4.45 -9.23
CA TYR A 49 -2.88 4.92 -8.57
C TYR A 49 -2.70 6.37 -8.17
N THR A 50 -3.53 7.24 -8.75
CA THR A 50 -3.43 8.70 -8.58
C THR A 50 -1.98 9.17 -8.74
N ASP A 51 -1.38 9.75 -7.71
CA ASP A 51 -0.03 10.30 -7.77
C ASP A 51 1.07 9.27 -7.47
N ASP A 52 0.70 8.06 -7.05
CA ASP A 52 1.64 7.00 -6.64
C ASP A 52 1.81 5.96 -7.77
N VAL A 53 2.96 6.01 -8.45
CA VAL A 53 3.36 5.03 -9.46
C VAL A 53 4.48 4.15 -8.94
N LEU A 54 4.27 2.85 -8.96
CA LEU A 54 5.26 1.83 -8.65
C LEU A 54 5.64 1.10 -9.93
N ILE A 55 6.91 1.14 -10.32
CA ILE A 55 7.41 0.51 -11.54
C ILE A 55 8.27 -0.70 -11.15
N PHE A 56 7.99 -1.86 -11.75
CA PHE A 56 8.76 -3.08 -11.55
C PHE A 56 9.80 -3.24 -12.66
N THR A 57 11.06 -3.40 -12.28
CA THR A 57 12.18 -3.34 -13.22
C THR A 57 13.29 -4.29 -12.80
N ASN A 58 14.21 -4.57 -13.71
CA ASN A 58 15.42 -5.32 -13.41
C ASN A 58 16.49 -4.39 -12.81
N SER A 59 17.45 -4.95 -12.09
CA SER A 59 18.59 -4.22 -11.54
C SER A 59 19.73 -3.98 -12.55
N LYS A 60 19.43 -4.04 -13.86
CA LYS A 60 20.43 -3.81 -14.92
C LYS A 60 20.56 -2.31 -15.17
N GLU A 61 21.79 -1.82 -15.29
CA GLU A 61 22.07 -0.39 -15.46
C GLU A 61 21.39 0.20 -16.69
N THR A 62 21.54 -0.45 -17.85
CA THR A 62 20.86 -0.08 -19.10
C THR A 62 19.35 0.07 -18.92
N SER A 63 18.72 -0.88 -18.21
CA SER A 63 17.28 -0.85 -17.97
C SER A 63 16.83 0.30 -17.06
N LEU A 64 17.67 0.66 -16.07
CA LEU A 64 17.41 1.79 -15.17
C LEU A 64 17.58 3.12 -15.92
N GLU A 65 18.60 3.23 -16.77
CA GLU A 65 18.85 4.39 -17.62
C GLU A 65 17.70 4.62 -18.61
N THR A 66 17.24 3.57 -19.31
CA THR A 66 16.10 3.65 -20.24
C THR A 66 14.85 4.20 -19.54
N ILE A 67 14.56 3.73 -18.31
CA ILE A 67 13.40 4.24 -17.55
C ILE A 67 13.61 5.68 -17.12
N MET A 68 14.78 6.04 -16.61
CA MET A 68 15.04 7.41 -16.18
C MET A 68 14.92 8.37 -17.36
N ASN A 69 15.49 8.03 -18.52
CA ASN A 69 15.35 8.81 -19.75
C ASN A 69 13.88 8.94 -20.15
N PHE A 70 13.13 7.84 -20.16
CA PHE A 70 11.69 7.88 -20.44
C PHE A 70 10.92 8.78 -19.48
N LEU A 71 11.18 8.68 -18.17
CA LEU A 71 10.49 9.50 -17.18
C LEU A 71 10.87 10.98 -17.34
N HIS A 72 12.10 11.27 -17.75
CA HIS A 72 12.53 12.64 -18.06
C HIS A 72 11.84 13.17 -19.31
N ASP A 73 11.75 12.38 -20.38
CA ASP A 73 11.07 12.76 -21.62
C ASP A 73 9.56 12.94 -21.40
N PHE A 74 8.94 12.03 -20.65
CA PHE A 74 7.55 12.15 -20.21
C PHE A 74 7.38 13.41 -19.35
N GLY A 75 8.25 13.62 -18.37
CA GLY A 75 8.22 14.82 -17.54
C GLY A 75 8.32 16.12 -18.35
N ASN A 76 9.21 16.16 -19.33
CA ASN A 76 9.38 17.30 -20.23
C ASN A 76 8.14 17.53 -21.10
N ALA A 77 7.57 16.47 -21.69
CA ALA A 77 6.36 16.56 -22.51
C ALA A 77 5.14 17.05 -21.71
N TRP A 78 5.01 16.62 -20.46
CA TRP A 78 3.87 16.96 -19.60
C TRP A 78 4.14 18.16 -18.67
N GLY A 79 5.33 18.77 -18.73
CA GLY A 79 5.75 19.86 -17.85
C GLY A 79 5.73 19.49 -16.37
N GLN A 80 6.17 18.27 -16.03
CA GLN A 80 6.35 17.77 -14.67
C GLN A 80 7.80 17.33 -14.47
N SER A 81 8.46 17.83 -13.43
CA SER A 81 9.79 17.36 -13.05
C SER A 81 9.69 16.16 -12.12
N ILE A 82 10.47 15.11 -12.38
CA ILE A 82 10.65 14.01 -11.43
C ILE A 82 11.30 14.56 -10.16
N ASN A 83 10.64 14.40 -9.01
CA ASN A 83 11.24 14.75 -7.74
C ASN A 83 12.02 13.56 -7.16
N VAL A 84 13.33 13.58 -7.32
CA VAL A 84 14.25 12.54 -6.84
C VAL A 84 14.17 12.34 -5.32
N ALA A 85 13.85 13.38 -4.54
CA ALA A 85 13.77 13.30 -3.08
C ALA A 85 12.48 12.60 -2.59
N ASN A 86 11.38 12.74 -3.34
CA ASN A 86 10.12 12.05 -3.03
C ASN A 86 10.11 10.62 -3.56
N ASN A 87 10.95 10.34 -4.56
CA ASN A 87 11.07 9.03 -5.15
C ASN A 87 12.03 8.14 -4.37
N SER A 88 11.72 6.86 -4.36
CA SER A 88 12.47 5.87 -3.61
C SER A 88 12.51 4.55 -4.37
N PHE A 89 13.63 3.85 -4.28
CA PHE A 89 13.73 2.50 -4.82
C PHE A 89 13.66 1.48 -3.69
N ILE A 90 13.12 0.31 -4.03
CA ILE A 90 12.94 -0.81 -3.10
C ILE A 90 13.56 -2.05 -3.73
N ILE A 91 14.32 -2.80 -2.95
CA ILE A 91 14.97 -4.04 -3.38
C ILE A 91 14.90 -5.08 -2.27
N SER A 92 15.00 -6.37 -2.63
CA SER A 92 15.08 -7.47 -1.67
C SER A 92 16.10 -7.18 -0.56
N PRO A 93 15.75 -7.42 0.72
CA PRO A 93 16.68 -7.21 1.84
C PRO A 93 18.01 -7.94 1.65
N GLN A 94 17.93 -9.13 1.05
CA GLN A 94 19.06 -10.05 0.80
C GLN A 94 19.92 -9.66 -0.40
N ALA A 95 19.57 -8.59 -1.13
CA ALA A 95 20.35 -8.18 -2.29
C ALA A 95 21.76 -7.68 -1.90
N PRO A 96 22.80 -8.04 -2.67
CA PRO A 96 24.17 -7.56 -2.48
C PRO A 96 24.26 -6.03 -2.40
N LEU A 97 25.13 -5.53 -1.51
CA LEU A 97 25.38 -4.09 -1.36
C LEU A 97 25.84 -3.42 -2.67
N LEU A 98 26.57 -4.16 -3.52
CA LEU A 98 27.00 -3.67 -4.83
C LEU A 98 25.82 -3.29 -5.72
N ILE A 99 24.74 -4.08 -5.71
CA ILE A 99 23.53 -3.80 -6.50
C ILE A 99 22.80 -2.59 -5.91
N LYS A 100 22.70 -2.51 -4.57
CA LYS A 100 22.09 -1.35 -3.88
C LYS A 100 22.81 -0.05 -4.21
N ARG A 101 24.15 -0.07 -4.21
CA ARG A 101 24.98 1.09 -4.57
C ARG A 101 24.83 1.45 -6.05
N ARG A 102 24.81 0.45 -6.94
CA ARG A 102 24.61 0.67 -8.38
C ARG A 102 23.29 1.38 -8.66
N ILE A 103 22.17 0.85 -8.14
CA ILE A 103 20.85 1.47 -8.34
C ILE A 103 20.83 2.90 -7.78
N LYS A 104 21.41 3.10 -6.59
CA LYS A 104 21.51 4.44 -5.99
C LYS A 104 22.32 5.41 -6.85
N TRP A 105 23.40 4.94 -7.48
CA TRP A 105 24.22 5.76 -8.38
C TRP A 105 23.49 6.10 -9.68
N SER A 106 22.83 5.12 -10.30
CA SER A 106 22.12 5.32 -11.58
C SER A 106 20.86 6.17 -11.44
N MET A 107 20.09 6.03 -10.36
CA MET A 107 18.79 6.71 -10.20
C MET A 107 18.80 7.90 -9.22
N GLY A 108 19.76 7.96 -8.30
CA GLY A 108 19.79 8.98 -7.25
C GLY A 108 18.72 8.86 -6.15
N PHE A 109 17.81 7.88 -6.23
CA PHE A 109 16.72 7.70 -5.28
C PHE A 109 17.16 7.17 -3.92
N VAL A 110 16.35 7.43 -2.89
CA VAL A 110 16.56 6.92 -1.54
C VAL A 110 16.10 5.45 -1.45
N LEU A 111 16.90 4.60 -0.79
CA LEU A 111 16.52 3.21 -0.52
C LEU A 111 15.44 3.17 0.57
N LYS A 112 14.25 2.62 0.25
CA LYS A 112 13.24 2.28 1.25
C LYS A 112 13.31 0.81 1.65
N PRO A 113 13.21 0.48 2.95
CA PRO A 113 13.20 -0.90 3.42
C PRO A 113 11.88 -1.60 3.10
N LEU A 114 11.94 -2.93 2.92
CA LEU A 114 10.78 -3.81 2.94
C LEU A 114 10.53 -4.28 4.38
N PRO A 115 9.27 -4.42 4.82
CA PRO A 115 8.03 -4.16 4.07
C PRO A 115 7.62 -2.68 4.05
N PHE A 116 6.87 -2.25 3.03
CA PHE A 116 6.34 -0.87 2.93
C PHE A 116 4.84 -0.88 2.59
N ARG A 117 4.15 0.25 2.77
CA ARG A 117 2.71 0.38 2.47
C ARG A 117 2.48 1.04 1.10
N TYR A 118 1.59 0.46 0.32
CA TYR A 118 1.05 1.01 -0.91
C TYR A 118 -0.48 0.93 -0.86
N LEU A 119 -1.19 2.04 -1.02
CA LEU A 119 -2.66 2.10 -0.93
C LEU A 119 -3.23 1.44 0.33
N ARG A 120 -2.57 1.65 1.48
CA ARG A 120 -2.90 1.05 2.79
C ARG A 120 -2.69 -0.46 2.89
N VAL A 121 -2.24 -1.11 1.83
CA VAL A 121 -1.84 -2.53 1.80
C VAL A 121 -0.33 -2.65 2.02
N LEU A 122 0.09 -3.61 2.85
CA LEU A 122 1.50 -3.84 3.10
C LEU A 122 2.09 -4.74 2.01
N ILE A 123 3.07 -4.22 1.27
CA ILE A 123 3.86 -4.97 0.30
C ILE A 123 5.09 -5.53 1.02
N TYR A 124 5.26 -6.85 0.95
CA TYR A 124 6.37 -7.57 1.59
C TYR A 124 6.89 -8.69 0.69
N VAL A 125 8.13 -9.10 0.93
CA VAL A 125 8.76 -10.24 0.27
C VAL A 125 8.90 -11.38 1.27
N GLY A 126 8.49 -12.59 0.89
CA GLY A 126 8.62 -13.80 1.69
C GLY A 126 7.34 -14.25 2.40
N ARG A 127 7.48 -14.88 3.57
CA ARG A 127 6.34 -15.46 4.30
C ARG A 127 5.50 -14.37 4.95
N ARG A 128 4.17 -14.49 4.82
CA ARG A 128 3.20 -13.61 5.48
C ARG A 128 3.43 -13.68 6.99
N LYS A 129 3.47 -12.57 7.72
CA LYS A 129 3.54 -12.55 9.19
C LYS A 129 2.24 -12.01 9.77
N ASN A 130 1.91 -12.40 11.00
CA ASN A 130 0.73 -11.87 11.68
C ASN A 130 0.93 -10.38 12.00
N GLU A 131 2.17 -9.99 12.30
CA GLU A 131 2.60 -8.61 12.58
C GLU A 131 2.20 -7.60 11.50
N TYR A 132 2.10 -8.04 10.25
CA TYR A 132 1.73 -7.17 9.13
C TYR A 132 0.29 -6.65 9.21
N PHE A 133 -0.56 -7.30 9.99
CA PHE A 133 -1.96 -6.92 10.20
C PHE A 133 -2.19 -6.19 11.53
N ASP A 134 -1.17 -6.05 12.38
CA ASP A 134 -1.31 -5.36 13.67
C ASP A 134 -1.84 -3.93 13.54
N PRO A 135 -1.40 -3.12 12.57
CA PRO A 135 -1.92 -1.75 12.45
C PRO A 135 -3.41 -1.69 12.06
N LEU A 136 -3.91 -2.70 11.35
CA LEU A 136 -5.33 -2.83 11.05
C LEU A 136 -6.10 -3.16 12.33
N ILE A 137 -5.58 -4.09 13.12
CA ILE A 137 -6.18 -4.51 14.38
C ILE A 137 -6.19 -3.33 15.37
N GLU A 138 -5.07 -2.59 15.48
CA GLU A 138 -4.98 -1.38 16.30
C GLU A 138 -6.00 -0.33 15.88
N ALA A 139 -6.16 -0.08 14.58
CA ALA A 139 -7.17 0.85 14.09
C ALA A 139 -8.59 0.41 14.47
N MET A 140 -8.90 -0.90 14.40
CA MET A 140 -10.20 -1.43 14.82
C MET A 140 -10.40 -1.33 16.33
N VAL A 141 -9.38 -1.62 17.14
CA VAL A 141 -9.44 -1.48 18.61
C VAL A 141 -9.65 -0.02 19.00
N ASN A 142 -8.89 0.91 18.40
CA ASN A 142 -9.06 2.34 18.67
C ASN A 142 -10.49 2.79 18.35
N ARG A 143 -11.04 2.31 17.22
CA ARG A 143 -12.42 2.63 16.84
C ARG A 143 -13.45 2.05 17.81
N ILE A 144 -13.24 0.83 18.30
CA ILE A 144 -14.06 0.22 19.34
C ILE A 144 -13.99 1.03 20.64
N GLY A 145 -12.79 1.43 21.06
CA GLY A 145 -12.58 2.21 22.29
C GLY A 145 -13.19 3.61 22.24
N GLU A 146 -13.28 4.24 21.06
CA GLU A 146 -14.03 5.49 20.86
C GLU A 146 -15.53 5.34 21.14
N TRP A 147 -16.09 4.16 20.87
CA TRP A 147 -17.52 3.89 20.97
C TRP A 147 -17.94 3.24 22.27
N GLU A 148 -17.07 2.47 22.90
CA GLU A 148 -17.29 1.92 24.23
C GLU A 148 -17.56 3.06 25.25
N LYS A 149 -16.90 4.21 25.06
CA LYS A 149 -17.14 5.45 25.83
C LYS A 149 -18.54 6.04 25.68
N LYS A 150 -19.31 5.65 24.66
CA LYS A 150 -20.63 6.23 24.33
C LYS A 150 -21.82 5.38 24.78
N PHE A 151 -21.60 4.35 25.61
CA PHE A 151 -22.63 3.46 26.18
C PHE A 151 -23.71 3.03 25.17
N LEU A 152 -23.30 2.28 24.15
CA LEU A 152 -24.21 1.83 23.09
C LEU A 152 -25.06 0.63 23.53
N PRO A 153 -26.37 0.62 23.21
CA PRO A 153 -27.21 -0.55 23.36
C PRO A 153 -26.80 -1.65 22.37
N TYR A 154 -27.22 -2.89 22.65
CA TYR A 154 -26.84 -4.08 21.87
C TYR A 154 -27.10 -3.95 20.37
N GLY A 155 -28.27 -3.41 19.98
CA GLY A 155 -28.60 -3.16 18.57
C GLY A 155 -27.65 -2.15 17.90
N GLY A 156 -27.21 -1.13 18.63
CA GLY A 156 -26.24 -0.14 18.15
C GLY A 156 -24.87 -0.76 17.93
N ARG A 157 -24.42 -1.64 18.83
CA ARG A 157 -23.16 -2.39 18.69
C ARG A 157 -23.18 -3.30 17.47
N LEU A 158 -24.27 -4.05 17.26
CA LEU A 158 -24.43 -4.91 16.08
C LEU A 158 -24.36 -4.11 14.79
N GLN A 159 -25.04 -2.96 14.74
CA GLN A 159 -25.03 -2.09 13.57
C GLN A 159 -23.63 -1.57 13.27
N MET A 160 -22.88 -1.11 14.28
CA MET A 160 -21.50 -0.64 14.11
C MET A 160 -20.54 -1.74 13.64
N ILE A 161 -20.71 -2.97 14.15
CA ILE A 161 -19.95 -4.13 13.68
C ILE A 161 -20.17 -4.31 12.18
N LYS A 162 -21.44 -4.35 11.75
CA LYS A 162 -21.80 -4.59 10.35
C LYS A 162 -21.39 -3.45 9.41
N SER A 163 -21.66 -2.20 9.80
CA SER A 163 -21.50 -1.06 8.90
C SER A 163 -20.07 -0.50 8.87
N VAL A 164 -19.30 -0.63 9.96
CA VAL A 164 -17.97 -0.04 10.06
C VAL A 164 -16.88 -1.07 10.28
N LEU A 165 -16.97 -1.89 11.34
CA LEU A 165 -15.84 -2.75 11.71
C LEU A 165 -15.59 -3.83 10.66
N LEU A 166 -16.63 -4.42 10.06
CA LEU A 166 -16.44 -5.37 8.96
C LEU A 166 -15.98 -4.70 7.65
N ALA A 167 -16.29 -3.42 7.45
CA ALA A 167 -15.86 -2.66 6.27
C ALA A 167 -14.37 -2.29 6.30
N MET A 168 -13.79 -2.03 7.48
CA MET A 168 -12.37 -1.67 7.64
C MET A 168 -11.39 -2.72 7.05
N PRO A 169 -11.48 -4.03 7.40
CA PRO A 169 -10.61 -5.06 6.84
C PRO A 169 -11.04 -5.51 5.45
N ALA A 170 -12.27 -5.20 4.99
CA ALA A 170 -12.83 -5.75 3.75
C ALA A 170 -11.93 -5.51 2.53
N HIS A 171 -11.40 -4.29 2.37
CA HIS A 171 -10.49 -3.96 1.25
C HIS A 171 -9.23 -4.84 1.26
N LEU A 172 -8.69 -5.11 2.44
CA LEU A 172 -7.47 -5.86 2.62
C LEU A 172 -7.72 -7.37 2.44
N LEU A 173 -8.86 -7.86 2.92
CA LEU A 173 -9.30 -9.25 2.75
C LEU A 173 -9.61 -9.59 1.29
N ALA A 174 -10.06 -8.61 0.50
CA ALA A 174 -10.31 -8.78 -0.93
C ALA A 174 -9.01 -8.97 -1.74
N VAL A 175 -7.94 -8.27 -1.35
CA VAL A 175 -6.66 -8.25 -2.11
C VAL A 175 -5.67 -9.29 -1.59
N MET A 176 -5.75 -9.67 -0.30
CA MET A 176 -4.76 -10.55 0.32
C MET A 176 -5.40 -11.76 1.02
N LYS A 177 -4.79 -12.93 0.84
CA LYS A 177 -5.13 -14.12 1.62
C LYS A 177 -4.54 -14.04 3.03
N VAL A 178 -5.39 -13.70 3.99
CA VAL A 178 -5.06 -13.53 5.42
C VAL A 178 -4.90 -14.89 6.13
N ARG A 179 -4.06 -14.94 7.17
CA ARG A 179 -3.86 -16.14 7.99
C ARG A 179 -5.02 -16.34 8.96
N LYS A 180 -5.38 -17.60 9.23
CA LYS A 180 -6.45 -17.96 10.19
C LYS A 180 -6.29 -17.26 11.54
N GLY A 181 -5.09 -17.25 12.12
CA GLY A 181 -4.87 -16.61 13.42
C GLY A 181 -5.15 -15.09 13.47
N VAL A 182 -5.10 -14.39 12.32
CA VAL A 182 -5.49 -12.97 12.24
C VAL A 182 -7.02 -12.86 12.18
N LEU A 183 -7.69 -13.72 11.41
CA LEU A 183 -9.15 -13.81 11.38
C LEU A 183 -9.70 -14.14 12.78
N ASP A 184 -9.12 -15.13 13.45
CA ASP A 184 -9.51 -15.53 14.81
C ASP A 184 -9.32 -14.38 15.82
N ARG A 185 -8.35 -13.48 15.59
CA ARG A 185 -8.14 -12.29 16.44
C ARG A 185 -9.20 -11.23 16.17
N ILE A 186 -9.58 -11.01 14.91
CA ILE A 186 -10.68 -10.12 14.52
C ILE A 186 -12.01 -10.63 15.07
N ASP A 187 -12.33 -11.92 14.91
CA ASP A 187 -13.57 -12.51 15.39
C ASP A 187 -13.69 -12.45 16.91
N ARG A 188 -12.61 -12.74 17.64
CA ARG A 188 -12.56 -12.57 19.10
C ARG A 188 -12.79 -11.12 19.53
N MET A 189 -12.20 -10.17 18.82
CA MET A 189 -12.38 -8.74 19.10
C MET A 189 -13.82 -8.28 18.85
N LEU A 190 -14.41 -8.66 17.71
CA LEU A 190 -15.80 -8.35 17.39
C LEU A 190 -16.77 -8.95 18.40
N SER A 191 -16.52 -10.21 18.79
CA SER A 191 -17.32 -10.91 19.81
C SER A 191 -17.25 -10.20 21.17
N LYS A 192 -16.04 -9.80 21.60
CA LYS A 192 -15.87 -9.04 22.85
C LYS A 192 -16.64 -7.72 22.82
N PHE A 193 -16.51 -6.94 21.74
CA PHE A 193 -17.23 -5.68 21.59
C PHE A 193 -18.75 -5.88 21.62
N PHE A 194 -19.25 -6.91 20.95
CA PHE A 194 -20.67 -7.25 20.95
C PHE A 194 -21.21 -7.53 22.36
N TRP A 195 -20.52 -8.38 23.11
CA TRP A 195 -20.87 -8.74 24.49
C TRP A 195 -20.58 -7.63 25.51
N GLY A 196 -19.88 -6.55 25.13
CA GLY A 196 -19.50 -5.47 26.05
C GLY A 196 -18.33 -5.82 26.96
N LEU A 197 -17.49 -6.75 26.55
CA LEU A 197 -16.25 -7.09 27.22
C LEU A 197 -15.13 -6.18 26.68
N LEU A 198 -14.32 -5.64 27.58
CA LEU A 198 -13.19 -4.77 27.24
C LEU A 198 -12.27 -5.45 26.21
N VAL A 199 -12.06 -4.77 25.08
CA VAL A 199 -11.12 -5.18 24.04
C VAL A 199 -9.74 -4.62 24.40
N GLN A 200 -8.92 -5.43 25.07
CA GLN A 200 -7.54 -5.07 25.38
C GLN A 200 -6.56 -5.58 24.31
N LEU A 201 -5.66 -4.72 23.84
CA LEU A 201 -4.45 -5.12 23.14
C LEU A 201 -3.43 -5.60 24.18
N ASN A 202 -3.12 -6.89 24.16
CA ASN A 202 -2.04 -7.56 24.91
C ASN A 202 -1.66 -6.91 26.26
N GLY A 203 -2.28 -7.40 27.34
CA GLY A 203 -1.67 -7.46 28.67
C GLY A 203 -1.42 -6.13 29.37
N CYS A 204 -2.47 -5.40 29.74
CA CYS A 204 -2.44 -4.53 30.92
C CYS A 204 -3.81 -4.59 31.60
N THR A 205 -3.85 -5.29 32.73
CA THR A 205 -5.01 -5.43 33.62
C THR A 205 -5.38 -4.08 34.21
N GLY A 206 -6.67 -3.74 34.18
CA GLY A 206 -7.22 -2.57 34.83
C GLY A 206 -8.73 -2.72 34.96
N PHE A 207 -9.14 -3.30 36.09
CA PHE A 207 -10.46 -3.35 36.74
C PHE A 207 -11.66 -2.72 36.03
N LEU A 208 -12.76 -3.48 35.98
CA LEU A 208 -13.99 -3.11 36.71
C LEU A 208 -14.78 -4.38 37.06
N ALA A 209 -15.07 -4.49 38.35
CA ALA A 209 -15.96 -5.47 38.94
C ALA A 209 -17.37 -5.34 38.38
N THR A 210 -18.05 -6.46 38.17
CA THR A 210 -19.51 -6.52 38.17
C THR A 210 -19.98 -6.95 39.56
N PRO A 211 -21.13 -6.46 40.05
CA PRO A 211 -21.75 -6.95 41.28
C PRO A 211 -22.17 -8.42 41.18
#